data_AF-A0AAU8XTN2-F1
#
_entry.id   AF-A0AAU8XTN2-F1
#
_cell.length_a   1.000
_cell.length_b   1.000
_cell.length_c   1.000
_cell.angle_alpha   90.00
_cell.angle_beta   90.00
_cell.angle_gamma   90.00
#
_symmetry.space_group_name_H-M   'P 1'
#
loop_
_entity.id
_entity.type
_entity.pdbx_description
1 polymer ?
#
loop_
_entity_poly.entity_id
_entity_poly.type
_entity_poly.pdbx_seq_one_letter_code
_entity_poly.pdbx_strand_id
1 'polypeptide(L)' 'MRSLLKDANINKDIHFHSLRHIHVAYLIKKHVDIVAISQRLGHSNVATTLKYYAYLIDELKKSEDNKIISDLNELSK' A
#
# COMPACT_ATOMS: atom_id res chain seq x y z
N MET A 1 7.24 -18.94 10.56
CA MET A 1 6.08 -18.13 10.12
C MET A 1 4.75 -18.65 10.69
N ARG A 2 4.35 -19.90 10.45
CA ARG A 2 3.10 -20.46 11.00
C ARG A 2 2.99 -20.39 12.54
N SER A 3 4.09 -20.66 13.27
CA SER A 3 4.13 -20.50 14.73
C SER A 3 3.86 -19.06 15.16
N LEU A 4 4.57 -18.10 14.56
CA LEU A 4 4.39 -16.67 14.86
C LEU A 4 2.97 -16.16 14.56
N LEU A 5 2.35 -16.65 13.49
CA LEU A 5 0.95 -16.32 13.16
C LEU A 5 -0.02 -16.89 14.21
N LYS A 6 0.25 -18.09 14.72
CA LYS A 6 -0.51 -18.70 15.81
C LYS A 6 -0.35 -17.91 17.11
N ASP A 7 0.87 -17.48 17.44
CA ASP A 7 1.17 -16.67 18.63
C ASP A 7 0.52 -15.28 18.55
N ALA A 8 0.42 -14.71 17.35
CA ALA A 8 -0.27 -13.45 17.08
C ALA A 8 -1.80 -13.60 16.93
N ASN A 9 -2.34 -14.81 17.16
CA ASN A 9 -3.77 -15.13 17.01
C ASN A 9 -4.34 -14.84 15.60
N ILE A 10 -3.50 -14.94 14.56
CA ILE A 10 -3.87 -14.73 13.16
C ILE A 10 -4.23 -16.07 12.53
N ASN A 11 -5.52 -16.32 12.35
CA ASN A 11 -6.07 -17.56 11.77
C ASN A 11 -6.28 -17.46 10.24
N LYS A 12 -5.38 -16.75 9.56
CA LYS A 12 -5.38 -16.61 8.09
C LYS A 12 -4.20 -17.36 7.50
N ASP A 13 -4.39 -17.95 6.32
CA ASP A 13 -3.28 -18.55 5.58
C ASP A 13 -2.45 -17.43 4.94
N ILE A 14 -1.37 -17.05 5.63
CA ILE A 14 -0.42 -16.03 5.20
C ILE A 14 0.87 -16.73 4.78
N HIS A 15 1.26 -16.54 3.53
CA HIS A 15 2.51 -17.01 2.98
C HIS A 15 3.56 -15.90 2.96
N PHE A 16 4.83 -16.26 2.70
CA PHE A 16 5.90 -15.27 2.58
C PHE A 16 5.60 -14.17 1.55
N HIS A 17 4.94 -14.53 0.44
CA HIS A 17 4.55 -13.54 -0.59
C HIS A 17 3.49 -12.56 -0.07
N SER A 18 2.59 -13.02 0.81
CA SER A 18 1.61 -12.15 1.47
C SER A 18 2.29 -11.08 2.32
N LEU A 19 3.41 -11.38 2.98
CA LEU A 19 4.18 -10.36 3.72
C LEU A 19 4.74 -9.29 2.78
N ARG A 20 5.22 -9.66 1.59
CA ARG A 20 5.67 -8.71 0.58
C ARG A 20 4.52 -7.78 0.16
N HIS A 21 3.32 -8.33 -0.07
CA HIS A 21 2.15 -7.53 -0.38
C HIS A 21 1.75 -6.57 0.74
N ILE A 22 1.74 -7.06 1.99
CA ILE A 22 1.44 -6.22 3.16
C ILE A 22 2.48 -5.10 3.31
N HIS A 23 3.76 -5.42 3.13
CA HIS A 23 4.85 -4.44 3.21
C HIS A 23 4.69 -3.33 2.16
N VAL A 24 4.39 -3.70 0.92
CA VAL A 24 4.18 -2.69 -0.14
C VAL A 24 2.92 -1.87 0.10
N ALA A 25 1.81 -2.50 0.46
CA ALA A 25 0.57 -1.79 0.77
C ALA A 25 0.77 -0.80 1.92
N TYR A 26 1.55 -1.17 2.95
CA TYR A 26 1.91 -0.29 4.05
C TYR A 26 2.72 0.93 3.58
N LEU A 27 3.74 0.72 2.74
CA LEU A 27 4.56 1.81 2.22
C LEU A 27 3.77 2.77 1.31
N ILE A 28 2.89 2.22 0.46
CA ILE A 28 1.99 3.02 -0.39
C ILE A 28 1.06 3.88 0.48
N LYS A 29 0.46 3.31 1.53
CA LYS A 29 -0.36 4.07 2.49
C LYS A 29 0.42 5.13 3.28
N LYS A 30 1.75 5.00 3.38
CA LYS A 30 2.63 6.02 3.95
C LYS A 30 3.11 7.04 2.92
N HIS A 31 2.51 7.08 1.72
CA HIS A 31 2.85 7.98 0.62
C HIS A 31 4.31 7.87 0.18
N VAL A 32 4.91 6.68 0.32
CA VAL A 32 6.26 6.41 -0.19
C VAL A 32 6.20 6.24 -1.70
N ASP A 33 7.14 6.87 -2.41
CA ASP A 33 7.24 6.78 -3.87
C ASP A 33 7.34 5.32 -4.36
N ILE A 34 6.49 4.99 -5.35
CA ILE A 34 6.45 3.67 -5.99
C ILE A 34 7.78 3.28 -6.63
N VAL A 35 8.58 4.24 -7.09
CA VAL A 35 9.92 3.99 -7.61
C VAL A 35 10.84 3.51 -6.50
N ALA A 36 10.83 4.19 -5.34
CA ALA A 36 11.61 3.80 -4.17
C ALA A 36 11.18 2.42 -3.63
N ILE A 37 9.86 2.16 -3.60
CA ILE A 37 9.32 0.84 -3.25
C ILE A 37 9.83 -0.22 -4.23
N SER A 38 9.78 0.05 -5.53
CA SER A 38 10.24 -0.89 -6.56
C SER A 38 11.72 -1.22 -6.43
N GLN A 39 12.57 -0.21 -6.19
CA GLN A 39 13.99 -0.39 -5.93
C GLN A 39 14.23 -1.23 -4.67
N ARG A 40 13.47 -0.97 -3.60
CA ARG A 40 13.54 -1.75 -2.35
C ARG A 40 13.14 -3.22 -2.53
N LEU A 41 12.25 -3.52 -3.47
CA LEU A 41 11.89 -4.89 -3.84
C LEU A 41 12.91 -5.56 -4.76
N GLY A 42 13.88 -4.80 -5.29
CA GLY A 42 14.85 -5.29 -6.28
C GLY A 42 14.24 -5.54 -7.66
N HIS A 43 13.09 -4.92 -7.97
CA HIS A 43 12.49 -5.05 -9.29
C HIS A 43 13.23 -4.17 -10.29
N SER A 44 13.81 -4.80 -11.32
CA SER A 44 14.49 -4.11 -12.43
C SER A 44 13.55 -3.22 -13.25
N ASN A 45 12.25 -3.48 -13.20
CA ASN A 45 11.21 -2.70 -13.86
C ASN A 45 10.15 -2.24 -12.85
N VAL A 46 10.01 -0.92 -12.71
CA VAL A 46 8.99 -0.27 -11.87
C VAL A 46 7.57 -0.63 -12.32
N ALA A 47 7.37 -0.86 -13.61
CA ALA A 47 6.07 -1.23 -14.16
C ALA A 47 5.53 -2.53 -13.54
N THR A 48 6.39 -3.46 -13.13
CA THR A 48 5.95 -4.69 -12.43
C THR A 48 5.32 -4.32 -11.09
N THR A 49 6.00 -3.51 -10.28
CA THR A 49 5.47 -3.03 -8.99
C THR A 49 4.17 -2.26 -9.20
N LEU A 50 4.15 -1.32 -10.15
CA LEU A 50 2.98 -0.52 -10.44
C LEU A 50 1.78 -1.39 -10.85
N LYS A 51 1.99 -2.39 -11.72
CA LYS A 51 0.92 -3.29 -12.18
C LYS A 51 0.22 -4.02 -11.03
N TYR A 52 0.96 -4.46 -10.01
CA TYR A 52 0.37 -5.20 -8.89
C TYR A 52 -0.35 -4.29 -7.89
N TYR A 53 0.05 -3.02 -7.77
CA TYR A 53 -0.45 -2.14 -6.70
C TYR A 53 -1.16 -0.88 -7.21
N ALA A 54 -1.38 -0.75 -8.52
CA ALA A 54 -2.08 0.39 -9.11
C ALA A 54 -3.45 0.65 -8.45
N TYR A 55 -4.20 -0.41 -8.15
CA TYR A 55 -5.51 -0.28 -7.51
C TYR A 55 -5.45 0.40 -6.13
N LEU A 56 -4.40 0.13 -5.33
CA LEU A 56 -4.21 0.77 -4.04
C LEU A 56 -3.87 2.26 -4.18
N ILE A 57 -3.08 2.59 -5.21
CA ILE A 57 -2.73 3.98 -5.52
C ILE A 57 -3.98 4.75 -5.94
N ASP A 58 -4.83 4.15 -6.79
CA ASP A 58 -6.10 4.75 -7.21
C ASP A 58 -7.06 4.95 -6.04
N GLU A 59 -7.14 3.99 -5.11
CA GLU A 59 -7.95 4.12 -3.88
C GLU A 59 -7.45 5.25 -2.98
N LEU A 60 -6.13 5.34 -2.77
CA LEU A 60 -5.54 6.43 -1.99
C LEU A 60 -5.80 7.78 -2.64
N LYS A 61 -5.59 7.90 -3.95
CA LYS A 61 -5.84 9.13 -4.69
C LYS A 61 -7.30 9.58 -4.56
N LYS A 62 -8.26 8.67 -4.71
CA LYS A 62 -9.68 8.99 -4.49
C LYS A 62 -9.94 9.47 -3.06
N SER A 63 -9.31 8.84 -2.07
CA SER A 63 -9.45 9.27 -0.68
C SER A 63 -8.82 10.64 -0.42
N GLU A 64 -7.72 10.97 -1.09
CA GLU A 64 -7.05 12.28 -1.01
C GLU A 64 -7.89 13.35 -1.71
N ASP A 65 -8.38 13.08 -2.92
CA ASP A 65 -9.24 13.99 -3.67
C ASP A 65 -10.48 14.39 -2.85
N ASN A 66 -11.12 13.43 -2.18
CA ASN A 66 -12.25 13.69 -1.28
C ASN A 66 -11.87 14.58 -0.09
N LYS A 67 -10.67 14.41 0.47
CA LYS A 67 -10.18 15.28 1.55
C LYS A 67 -9.94 16.69 1.05
N ILE A 68 -9.29 16.84 -0.11
CA ILE A 68 -9.05 18.15 -0.74
C ILE A 68 -10.37 18.88 -0.96
N ILE A 69 -11.39 18.20 -1.49
CA ILE A 69 -12.73 18.79 -1.68
C ILE A 69 -13.33 19.23 -0.33
N SER A 70 -13.21 18.40 0.71
CA SER A 70 -13.70 18.74 2.06
C SER A 70 -13.00 20.01 2.60
N ASP A 71 -11.67 20.02 2.57
CA ASP A 71 -10.86 21.12 3.09
C ASP A 71 -11.14 22.44 2.33
N LEU A 72 -11.30 22.37 1.01
CA LEU A 72 -11.66 23.53 0.18
C LEU A 72 -13.07 24.06 0.49
N ASN A 73 -14.04 23.17 0.78
CA ASN A 73 -15.39 23.58 1.15
C ASN A 73 -15.43 24.26 2.52
N GLU A 74 -14.55 23.88 3.45
CA GLU A 74 -14.42 24.53 4.76
C GLU A 74 -13.87 25.95 4.64
N LEU A 75 -12.97 26.22 3.68
CA LEU A 75 -12.44 27.56 3.42
C LEU A 75 -13.45 28.50 2.73
N SER A 76 -14.50 27.95 2.12
CA SER A 76 -15.56 28.70 1.42
C SER A 76 -16.71 29.14 2.35
N LYS A 77 -16.69 28.70 3.62
CA LYS A 77 -17.62 29.14 4.67
C LYS A 77 -17.06 30.30 5.47
#